data_AF-A0A850AUH0-F1
#
_entry.id   AF-A0A850AUH0-F1
#
_cell.length_a   1.000
_cell.length_b   1.000
_cell.length_c   1.000
_cell.angle_alpha   90.00
_cell.angle_beta   90.00
_cell.angle_gamma   90.00
#
_symmetry.space_group_name_H-M   'P 1'
#
loop_
_entity.id
_entity.type
_entity.pdbx_description
1 polymer ?
#
loop_
_entity_poly.entity_id
_entity_poly.type
_entity_poly.pdbx_seq_one_letter_code
_entity_poly.pdbx_strand_id
1 'polypeptide(L)'
;MRAFILLCLMLLAGVALAASSGKPGAAPNPNPDPVIETVWGPDAYGYIARDDLEPNGPPLQWIDISGIGTVVTGLGDDNIVGPFGIGFPFRYYWYDVTSFSVGSNGYIRFSGGGQLAHPFTTIPNPVAPNDILCPFTADYDPGSGGTVYYWSNGVDTLIVSFENIPAWLPTGSSGDHNFQIVLSMVDTSITFNIGTQSGNFFDTAGMGGIENVTGTVGILTYTTNAIPANRSIKFYYPQNSTYQVHDIAATRVQNDNSGGFFIKNGESFVANGSIKNVGNQTESNFYVVAEVRKYPLNQLVHIDSVLVSSLNPGESLDITFTETWTMSETGVFFVRIRSLLTDLNPSNNQKDAELRVVNLPGELALDDGTSEQSWSWSGGNGGMGIYYLPPTYPAKVTQVSGYLVPGTGLPALLELYDDDGPGGEPGTQLASVSINPTVASWYNADVSGSNIVVNDGGIFAVWKMTGEGSPALGVDNNSISSRQTWEYTGVWGVFRNFETDDAMLRIFVEEGAPPVLEPPTNLSAAAGNGFVDLAWEAPLGSNEAELAYDDGTSEGNLSIGATAEGDLAVRFTPNVYPSTLKAIKVF
;
A
#
# COMPACT_ATOMS: atom_id res chain seq x y z
N MET A 1 -7.57 1.24 63.68
CA MET A 1 -6.95 1.92 64.83
C MET A 1 -5.57 2.40 64.36
N ARG A 2 -5.41 3.73 64.25
CA ARG A 2 -4.18 4.53 64.10
C ARG A 2 -3.25 4.32 62.88
N ALA A 3 -3.26 5.36 62.04
CA ALA A 3 -2.28 5.72 61.02
C ALA A 3 -0.96 6.22 61.63
N PHE A 4 0.12 6.19 60.85
CA PHE A 4 1.24 7.12 61.01
C PHE A 4 1.75 7.59 59.65
N ILE A 5 1.53 8.88 59.41
CA ILE A 5 2.11 9.73 58.37
C ILE A 5 3.43 10.26 58.95
N LEU A 6 4.53 10.23 58.18
CA LEU A 6 5.74 10.96 58.52
C LEU A 6 5.95 12.10 57.52
N LEU A 7 5.78 13.31 58.04
CA LEU A 7 5.99 14.60 57.39
C LEU A 7 7.39 15.08 57.81
N CYS A 8 8.31 15.34 56.88
CA CYS A 8 9.59 15.98 57.18
C CYS A 8 9.58 17.43 56.70
N LEU A 9 9.57 18.35 57.68
CA LEU A 9 9.77 19.79 57.52
C LEU A 9 11.26 20.11 57.30
N MET A 10 11.54 21.05 56.40
CA MET A 10 12.78 21.84 56.38
C MET A 10 12.72 22.97 57.42
N LEU A 11 13.85 23.32 58.04
CA LEU A 11 14.17 24.71 58.39
C LEU A 11 15.69 24.93 58.56
N LEU A 12 16.14 26.10 58.06
CA LEU A 12 17.52 26.62 58.00
C LEU A 12 18.13 26.99 59.36
N ALA A 13 19.47 26.98 59.44
CA ALA A 13 20.27 28.02 60.10
C ALA A 13 21.70 28.06 59.52
N GLY A 14 22.17 29.25 59.14
CA GLY A 14 23.50 29.49 58.61
C GLY A 14 24.53 29.92 59.66
N VAL A 15 25.82 29.80 59.33
CA VAL A 15 26.93 30.55 59.92
C VAL A 15 27.96 30.82 58.82
N ALA A 16 28.38 32.08 58.69
CA ALA A 16 29.43 32.55 57.79
C ALA A 16 30.74 32.80 58.56
N LEU A 17 31.90 32.55 57.94
CA LEU A 17 33.15 33.28 58.19
C LEU A 17 34.13 33.15 56.98
N ALA A 18 34.61 34.31 56.54
CA ALA A 18 35.52 34.65 55.43
C ALA A 18 37.02 34.35 55.76
N ALA A 19 38.07 34.48 54.93
CA ALA A 19 38.38 34.55 53.49
C ALA A 19 39.93 34.63 53.36
N SER A 20 40.54 34.23 52.22
CA SER A 20 41.76 34.84 51.63
C SER A 20 42.01 34.27 50.22
N SER A 21 41.68 34.97 49.13
CA SER A 21 42.47 35.96 48.37
C SER A 21 43.35 35.37 47.25
N GLY A 22 42.95 35.65 46.01
CA GLY A 22 43.75 35.50 44.80
C GLY A 22 42.94 35.79 43.53
N LYS A 23 42.84 37.07 43.12
CA LYS A 23 42.37 37.45 41.77
C LYS A 23 43.48 37.17 40.74
N PRO A 24 43.13 36.90 39.47
CA PRO A 24 43.32 37.95 38.48
C PRO A 24 42.19 38.07 37.45
N GLY A 25 41.99 39.29 36.95
CA GLY A 25 41.38 39.57 35.63
C GLY A 25 39.86 39.55 35.54
N ALA A 26 39.23 40.72 35.68
CA ALA A 26 37.89 40.94 35.18
C ALA A 26 37.95 41.13 33.65
N ALA A 27 37.14 40.36 32.92
CA ALA A 27 36.68 40.65 31.57
C ALA A 27 35.13 40.63 31.58
N PRO A 28 34.47 41.40 30.71
CA PRO A 28 33.24 42.12 31.05
C PRO A 28 31.99 41.25 30.97
N ASN A 29 31.04 41.57 31.87
CA ASN A 29 29.60 41.33 31.85
C ASN A 29 29.08 40.39 30.74
N PRO A 30 28.58 39.17 31.05
CA PRO A 30 27.68 38.51 30.12
C PRO A 30 26.45 39.41 30.04
N ASN A 31 26.25 40.02 28.88
CA ASN A 31 24.92 40.43 28.50
C ASN A 31 24.03 39.20 28.77
N PRO A 32 22.93 39.27 29.55
CA PRO A 32 21.95 38.22 29.43
C PRO A 32 21.55 38.25 27.96
N ASP A 33 21.88 37.21 27.21
CA ASP A 33 21.35 37.06 25.86
C ASP A 33 19.84 37.31 25.99
N PRO A 34 19.27 38.19 25.14
CA PRO A 34 17.82 38.36 25.16
C PRO A 34 17.25 36.97 24.95
N VAL A 35 16.48 36.47 25.92
CA VAL A 35 15.63 35.30 25.74
C VAL A 35 14.68 35.67 24.62
N ILE A 36 15.05 35.32 23.39
CA ILE A 36 14.12 35.33 22.28
C ILE A 36 13.27 34.08 22.54
N GLU A 37 12.14 34.25 23.22
CA GLU A 37 11.06 33.26 23.23
C GLU A 37 10.67 33.06 21.76
N THR A 38 11.24 32.05 21.11
CA THR A 38 11.00 31.70 19.71
C THR A 38 10.03 30.52 19.68
N VAL A 39 8.87 30.70 20.32
CA VAL A 39 7.79 29.73 20.22
C VAL A 39 7.29 29.76 18.78
N TRP A 40 7.41 28.63 18.07
CA TRP A 40 6.86 28.52 16.72
C TRP A 40 5.42 28.01 16.80
N GLY A 41 4.53 28.67 16.07
CA GLY A 41 3.09 28.37 16.08
C GLY A 41 2.29 29.16 17.13
N PRO A 42 1.04 28.74 17.42
CA PRO A 42 0.40 27.54 16.90
C PRO A 42 0.22 27.57 15.38
N ASP A 43 0.39 26.44 14.70
CA ASP A 43 -0.09 26.31 13.31
C ASP A 43 -1.63 26.27 13.25
N ALA A 44 -2.20 26.20 12.04
CA ALA A 44 -3.65 26.19 11.87
C ALA A 44 -4.34 24.97 12.53
N TYR A 45 -3.62 23.86 12.71
CA TYR A 45 -4.12 22.69 13.42
C TYR A 45 -4.00 22.84 14.93
N GLY A 46 -2.96 23.54 15.41
CA GLY A 46 -2.72 23.84 16.81
C GLY A 46 -1.38 23.31 17.35
N TYR A 47 -0.51 22.73 16.51
CA TYR A 47 0.83 22.36 16.95
C TYR A 47 1.59 23.60 17.41
N ILE A 48 2.37 23.47 18.49
CA ILE A 48 3.33 24.50 18.93
C ILE A 48 4.69 23.83 19.00
N ALA A 49 5.75 24.51 18.58
CA ALA A 49 7.12 24.03 18.74
C ALA A 49 7.93 24.96 19.66
N ARG A 50 8.86 24.36 20.41
CA ARG A 50 9.78 25.03 21.33
C ARG A 50 11.17 24.46 21.22
N ASP A 51 12.20 25.31 21.31
CA ASP A 51 13.59 24.85 21.40
C ASP A 51 14.10 24.72 22.84
N ASP A 52 15.31 24.18 22.99
CA ASP A 52 15.96 23.93 24.28
C ASP A 52 16.40 25.18 25.05
N LEU A 53 16.38 26.37 24.43
CA LEU A 53 16.69 27.62 25.11
C LEU A 53 15.51 28.23 25.83
N GLU A 54 14.30 27.78 25.51
CA GLU A 54 13.08 28.35 26.08
C GLU A 54 12.80 27.84 27.50
N PRO A 55 12.11 28.63 28.34
CA PRO A 55 11.58 28.13 29.60
C PRO A 55 10.66 26.93 29.38
N ASN A 56 11.04 25.77 29.92
CA ASN A 56 10.37 24.47 29.70
C ASN A 56 10.50 23.93 28.25
N GLY A 57 11.53 24.36 27.52
CA GLY A 57 11.99 23.70 26.30
C GLY A 57 12.46 22.27 26.57
N PRO A 58 12.47 21.40 25.55
CA PRO A 58 13.02 20.05 25.68
C PRO A 58 14.54 20.13 25.97
N PRO A 59 15.09 19.31 26.88
CA PRO A 59 16.54 19.17 26.95
C PRO A 59 17.05 18.46 25.69
N LEU A 60 18.20 18.87 25.17
CA LEU A 60 18.91 18.07 24.16
C LEU A 60 19.33 16.72 24.76
N GLN A 61 18.71 15.64 24.28
CA GLN A 61 18.99 14.28 24.70
C GLN A 61 19.12 13.38 23.48
N TRP A 62 20.36 13.14 23.05
CA TRP A 62 20.64 12.19 21.99
C TRP A 62 20.39 10.76 22.49
N ILE A 63 19.56 10.00 21.78
CA ILE A 63 19.29 8.60 22.09
C ILE A 63 20.13 7.75 21.13
N ASP A 64 21.21 7.15 21.61
CA ASP A 64 22.06 6.30 20.78
C ASP A 64 21.32 4.99 20.42
N ILE A 65 21.03 4.84 19.13
CA ILE A 65 20.43 3.63 18.55
C ILE A 65 21.40 2.87 17.65
N SER A 66 22.66 3.28 17.54
CA SER A 66 23.64 2.63 16.64
C SER A 66 23.88 1.15 16.96
N GLY A 67 23.70 0.75 18.22
CA GLY A 67 23.84 -0.63 18.68
C GLY A 67 22.54 -1.48 18.68
N ILE A 68 21.37 -0.86 18.51
CA ILE A 68 20.07 -1.55 18.61
C ILE A 68 19.14 -1.32 17.42
N GLY A 69 19.39 -0.29 16.63
CA GLY A 69 18.60 0.11 15.48
C GLY A 69 18.95 -0.66 14.22
N THR A 70 18.01 -0.69 13.30
CA THR A 70 18.17 -1.22 11.95
C THR A 70 18.83 -0.17 11.07
N VAL A 71 19.88 -0.55 10.35
CA VAL A 71 20.52 0.30 9.34
C VAL A 71 19.58 0.46 8.14
N VAL A 72 19.37 1.71 7.70
CA VAL A 72 18.67 2.03 6.46
C VAL A 72 19.66 1.86 5.30
N THR A 73 19.48 0.82 4.50
CA THR A 73 20.32 0.55 3.33
C THR A 73 19.70 1.07 2.03
N GLY A 74 20.52 1.46 1.06
CA GLY A 74 20.06 1.89 -0.26
C GLY A 74 19.85 3.40 -0.40
N LEU A 75 20.20 4.19 0.62
CA LEU A 75 20.29 5.64 0.49
C LEU A 75 21.53 6.03 -0.33
N GLY A 76 21.37 7.04 -1.17
CA GLY A 76 22.41 7.69 -1.97
C GLY A 76 22.16 9.19 -2.01
N ASP A 77 22.74 9.86 -3.00
CA ASP A 77 22.35 11.22 -3.35
C ASP A 77 20.92 11.23 -3.90
N ASP A 78 20.12 12.21 -3.48
CA ASP A 78 18.78 12.46 -4.01
C ASP A 78 17.90 11.21 -4.20
N ASN A 79 17.55 10.54 -3.09
CA ASN A 79 16.64 9.42 -3.12
C ASN A 79 15.85 9.21 -1.81
N ILE A 80 14.95 8.21 -1.83
CA ILE A 80 14.13 7.80 -0.70
C ILE A 80 14.17 6.28 -0.55
N VAL A 81 14.22 5.79 0.69
CA VAL A 81 14.11 4.37 1.03
C VAL A 81 12.96 4.14 2.01
N GLY A 82 12.21 3.06 1.81
CA GLY A 82 11.08 2.64 2.63
C GLY A 82 9.96 2.06 1.76
N PRO A 83 8.72 1.97 2.29
CA PRO A 83 8.33 2.33 3.64
C PRO A 83 8.82 1.33 4.72
N PHE A 84 9.14 1.85 5.89
CA PHE A 84 9.40 1.09 7.11
C PHE A 84 8.20 1.18 8.05
N GLY A 85 7.90 0.11 8.79
CA GLY A 85 6.84 0.13 9.79
C GLY A 85 7.21 0.97 11.02
N ILE A 86 6.29 1.82 11.48
CA ILE A 86 6.42 2.55 12.76
C ILE A 86 6.24 1.57 13.93
N GLY A 87 5.41 0.54 13.75
CA GLY A 87 5.10 -0.48 14.76
C GLY A 87 3.92 -0.13 15.67
N PHE A 88 3.40 1.10 15.58
CA PHE A 88 2.18 1.57 16.24
C PHE A 88 1.55 2.69 15.39
N PRO A 89 0.24 2.98 15.53
CA PRO A 89 -0.36 4.14 14.91
C PRO A 89 0.10 5.42 15.62
N PHE A 90 0.88 6.25 14.94
CA PHE A 90 1.27 7.57 15.46
C PHE A 90 0.25 8.62 15.01
N ARG A 91 -0.30 9.38 15.95
CA ARG A 91 -1.26 10.46 15.64
C ARG A 91 -0.52 11.69 15.12
N TYR A 92 -0.70 12.00 13.84
CA TYR A 92 -0.10 13.14 13.16
C TYR A 92 -1.19 14.01 12.54
N TYR A 93 -1.27 15.27 12.97
CA TYR A 93 -2.43 16.11 12.65
C TYR A 93 -3.74 15.38 12.99
N TRP A 94 -4.72 15.33 12.08
CA TRP A 94 -6.02 14.69 12.31
C TRP A 94 -6.05 13.19 11.95
N TYR A 95 -4.96 12.62 11.44
CA TYR A 95 -4.88 11.24 10.96
C TYR A 95 -3.81 10.43 11.69
N ASP A 96 -3.85 9.11 11.53
CA ASP A 96 -2.82 8.21 12.04
C ASP A 96 -1.90 7.77 10.91
N VAL A 97 -0.62 7.64 11.20
CA VAL A 97 0.41 7.12 10.30
C VAL A 97 1.02 5.86 10.91
N THR A 98 1.29 4.86 10.07
CA THR A 98 1.79 3.53 10.52
C THR A 98 3.11 3.13 9.87
N SER A 99 3.56 3.89 8.88
CA SER A 99 4.80 3.68 8.15
C SER A 99 5.49 5.00 7.84
N PHE A 100 6.78 4.95 7.57
CA PHE A 100 7.57 6.11 7.15
C PHE A 100 8.60 5.73 6.09
N SER A 101 8.97 6.68 5.24
CA SER A 101 10.14 6.57 4.36
C SER A 101 11.20 7.58 4.79
N VAL A 102 12.46 7.26 4.51
CA VAL A 102 13.62 8.09 4.83
C VAL A 102 14.15 8.70 3.54
N GLY A 103 14.29 10.02 3.50
CA GLY A 103 14.92 10.73 2.38
C GLY A 103 16.37 11.07 2.65
N SER A 104 17.20 11.04 1.60
CA SER A 104 18.64 11.32 1.68
C SER A 104 18.96 12.70 2.29
N ASN A 105 18.15 13.71 1.95
CA ASN A 105 18.30 15.11 2.36
C ASN A 105 17.78 15.43 3.77
N GLY A 106 17.79 14.44 4.66
CA GLY A 106 17.62 14.66 6.09
C GLY A 106 16.19 14.86 6.57
N TYR A 107 15.25 14.09 6.01
CA TYR A 107 13.84 14.11 6.39
C TYR A 107 13.25 12.70 6.45
N ILE A 108 12.12 12.56 7.14
CA ILE A 108 11.22 11.42 6.94
C ILE A 108 9.88 11.91 6.41
N ARG A 109 9.15 11.01 5.76
CA ARG A 109 7.78 11.25 5.32
C ARG A 109 6.88 10.08 5.67
N PHE A 110 5.57 10.32 5.78
CA PHE A 110 4.62 9.24 6.06
C PHE A 110 3.83 8.77 4.82
N SER A 111 3.66 9.61 3.80
CA SER A 111 2.93 9.27 2.58
C SER A 111 3.40 10.06 1.35
N GLY A 112 2.77 9.80 0.19
CA GLY A 112 3.01 10.53 -1.05
C GLY A 112 4.20 10.04 -1.88
N GLY A 113 4.27 10.50 -3.13
CA GLY A 113 5.37 10.27 -4.06
C GLY A 113 6.32 11.47 -4.17
N GLY A 114 7.47 11.27 -4.81
CA GLY A 114 8.47 12.32 -5.07
C GLY A 114 9.50 12.51 -3.95
N GLN A 115 10.60 13.21 -4.23
CA GLN A 115 11.68 13.46 -3.27
C GLN A 115 11.84 14.93 -2.96
N LEU A 116 12.23 15.25 -1.73
CA LEU A 116 12.59 16.60 -1.32
C LEU A 116 14.08 16.79 -1.63
N ALA A 117 14.36 17.38 -2.79
CA ALA A 117 15.69 17.66 -3.29
C ALA A 117 16.01 19.16 -3.23
N HIS A 118 17.30 19.49 -3.35
CA HIS A 118 17.74 20.87 -3.50
C HIS A 118 17.13 21.52 -4.77
N PRO A 119 16.68 22.79 -4.73
CA PRO A 119 16.73 23.74 -3.62
C PRO A 119 15.55 23.66 -2.64
N PHE A 120 15.83 23.81 -1.35
CA PHE A 120 14.82 23.84 -0.28
C PHE A 120 14.28 25.26 -0.10
N THR A 121 12.95 25.40 -0.08
CA THR A 121 12.30 26.73 -0.10
C THR A 121 11.60 27.05 1.22
N THR A 122 10.49 26.39 1.52
CA THR A 122 9.69 26.62 2.72
C THR A 122 8.87 25.38 3.07
N ILE A 123 8.46 25.32 4.33
CA ILE A 123 7.43 24.43 4.85
C ILE A 123 6.45 25.31 5.66
N PRO A 124 5.12 25.13 5.59
CA PRO A 124 4.41 24.22 4.70
C PRO A 124 4.49 24.63 3.22
N ASN A 125 4.41 23.67 2.30
CA ASN A 125 4.37 23.87 0.85
C ASN A 125 3.42 22.88 0.16
N PRO A 126 2.34 23.33 -0.52
CA PRO A 126 1.39 22.44 -1.19
C PRO A 126 1.96 21.66 -2.40
N VAL A 127 3.20 21.96 -2.81
CA VAL A 127 3.89 21.20 -3.86
C VAL A 127 4.59 20.00 -3.23
N ALA A 128 4.28 18.80 -3.75
CA ALA A 128 4.87 17.55 -3.29
C ALA A 128 6.42 17.57 -3.33
N PRO A 129 7.11 16.81 -2.43
CA PRO A 129 6.51 15.87 -1.46
C PRO A 129 5.91 16.57 -0.24
N ASN A 130 4.87 15.94 0.34
CA ASN A 130 4.18 16.39 1.56
C ASN A 130 4.21 15.31 2.65
N ASP A 131 3.56 15.57 3.78
CA ASP A 131 3.53 14.66 4.93
C ASP A 131 4.92 14.41 5.53
N ILE A 132 5.72 15.48 5.64
CA ILE A 132 7.16 15.44 5.91
C ILE A 132 7.55 16.04 7.26
N LEU A 133 8.60 15.46 7.84
CA LEU A 133 9.27 15.89 9.08
C LEU A 133 10.75 16.12 8.78
N CYS A 134 11.21 17.35 9.01
CA CYS A 134 12.54 17.80 8.65
C CYS A 134 13.24 18.43 9.87
N PRO A 135 14.16 17.74 10.56
CA PRO A 135 15.02 18.37 11.57
C PRO A 135 15.76 19.58 11.02
N PHE A 136 16.44 19.36 9.91
CA PHE A 136 17.11 20.37 9.11
C PHE A 136 17.52 19.73 7.77
N THR A 137 16.88 20.13 6.69
CA THR A 137 17.26 19.68 5.36
C THR A 137 18.50 20.41 4.88
N ALA A 138 19.32 19.69 4.13
CA ALA A 138 20.35 20.23 3.27
C ALA A 138 20.58 19.22 2.14
N ASP A 139 21.40 19.61 1.17
CA ASP A 139 21.84 18.72 0.10
C ASP A 139 22.84 17.72 0.68
N TYR A 140 22.36 16.53 1.06
CA TYR A 140 23.14 15.50 1.76
C TYR A 140 23.35 14.27 0.88
N ASP A 141 24.50 13.62 1.03
CA ASP A 141 24.88 12.44 0.26
C ASP A 141 25.25 11.27 1.19
N PRO A 142 24.25 10.58 1.78
CA PRO A 142 24.48 9.39 2.59
C PRO A 142 25.11 8.21 1.81
N GLY A 143 25.16 8.29 0.47
CA GLY A 143 25.89 7.32 -0.37
C GLY A 143 27.41 7.46 -0.26
N SER A 144 27.90 8.65 0.09
CA SER A 144 29.32 8.95 0.25
C SER A 144 29.84 8.74 1.68
N GLY A 145 28.98 8.51 2.67
CA GLY A 145 29.39 8.28 4.05
C GLY A 145 28.27 8.42 5.07
N GLY A 146 28.61 8.21 6.34
CA GLY A 146 27.66 8.26 7.44
C GLY A 146 26.76 7.02 7.51
N THR A 147 25.80 7.04 8.42
CA THR A 147 24.82 5.96 8.54
C THR A 147 23.49 6.49 9.06
N VAL A 148 22.40 5.99 8.48
CA VAL A 148 21.05 6.24 8.98
C VAL A 148 20.52 4.98 9.65
N TYR A 149 20.03 5.14 10.88
CA TYR A 149 19.43 4.08 11.68
C TYR A 149 17.98 4.41 11.97
N TYR A 150 17.14 3.39 12.12
CA TYR A 150 15.87 3.54 12.81
C TYR A 150 15.68 2.46 13.86
N TRP A 151 14.94 2.80 14.92
CA TRP A 151 14.55 1.86 15.95
C TRP A 151 13.15 2.19 16.44
N SER A 152 12.33 1.15 16.62
CA SER A 152 11.00 1.27 17.24
C SER A 152 10.85 0.21 18.32
N ASN A 153 10.18 0.57 19.41
CA ASN A 153 9.76 -0.40 20.42
C ASN A 153 8.46 -1.14 20.06
N GLY A 154 7.82 -0.77 18.93
CA GLY A 154 6.54 -1.34 18.51
C GLY A 154 5.35 -1.00 19.41
N VAL A 155 5.49 0.00 20.29
CA VAL A 155 4.46 0.39 21.26
C VAL A 155 4.18 1.88 21.21
N ASP A 156 5.20 2.72 21.43
CA ASP A 156 5.01 4.17 21.57
C ASP A 156 6.18 5.04 21.10
N THR A 157 7.33 4.46 20.75
CA THR A 157 8.54 5.23 20.44
C THR A 157 9.15 4.77 19.12
N LEU A 158 9.32 5.72 18.21
CA LEU A 158 10.14 5.57 17.00
C LEU A 158 11.28 6.59 17.04
N ILE A 159 12.50 6.15 16.70
CA ILE A 159 13.68 6.99 16.60
C ILE A 159 14.31 6.77 15.23
N VAL A 160 14.61 7.83 14.50
CA VAL A 160 15.35 7.81 13.23
C VAL A 160 16.57 8.72 13.40
N SER A 161 17.78 8.17 13.28
CA SER A 161 19.03 8.91 13.49
C SER A 161 19.87 8.91 12.23
N PHE A 162 20.29 10.10 11.83
CA PHE A 162 21.22 10.36 10.75
C PHE A 162 22.54 10.76 11.41
N GLU A 163 23.57 9.92 11.25
CA GLU A 163 24.84 10.08 11.94
C GLU A 163 25.99 10.23 10.95
N ASN A 164 26.76 11.32 11.12
CA ASN A 164 27.91 11.68 10.30
C ASN A 164 27.60 11.71 8.79
N ILE A 165 26.43 12.24 8.43
CA ILE A 165 26.01 12.33 7.03
C ILE A 165 26.79 13.47 6.36
N PRO A 166 27.48 13.23 5.24
CA PRO A 166 28.18 14.29 4.52
C PRO A 166 27.19 15.12 3.69
N ALA A 167 27.46 16.42 3.57
CA ALA A 167 26.77 17.27 2.62
C ALA A 167 27.35 17.05 1.22
N TRP A 168 26.48 17.01 0.21
CA TRP A 168 26.89 17.06 -1.19
C TRP A 168 27.58 18.39 -1.48
N LEU A 169 28.69 18.36 -2.23
CA LEU A 169 29.39 19.57 -2.68
C LEU A 169 29.94 19.34 -4.09
N PRO A 170 30.05 20.39 -4.93
CA PRO A 170 30.63 20.28 -6.28
C PRO A 170 32.06 19.75 -6.32
N THR A 171 32.80 19.84 -5.22
CA THR A 171 34.19 19.37 -5.07
C THR A 171 34.30 17.99 -4.43
N GLY A 172 33.17 17.32 -4.16
CA GLY A 172 33.08 16.06 -3.44
C GLY A 172 32.43 16.23 -2.07
N SER A 173 31.51 15.32 -1.75
CA SER A 173 30.73 15.31 -0.52
C SER A 173 31.62 15.26 0.72
N SER A 174 31.28 16.05 1.75
CA SER A 174 32.12 16.18 2.95
C SER A 174 31.33 16.66 4.17
N GLY A 175 31.96 16.61 5.34
CA GLY A 175 31.37 17.04 6.60
C GLY A 175 30.72 15.89 7.36
N ASP A 176 30.40 16.15 8.62
CA ASP A 176 29.72 15.22 9.51
C ASP A 176 28.50 15.93 10.11
N HIS A 177 27.33 15.63 9.57
CA HIS A 177 26.06 16.24 9.97
C HIS A 177 25.20 15.23 10.70
N ASN A 178 24.67 15.64 11.86
CA ASN A 178 23.98 14.74 12.79
C ASN A 178 22.61 15.29 13.15
N PHE A 179 21.56 14.48 12.98
CA PHE A 179 20.21 14.82 13.40
C PHE A 179 19.37 13.57 13.67
N GLN A 180 18.39 13.71 14.55
CA GLN A 180 17.57 12.60 15.04
C GLN A 180 16.12 13.06 15.18
N ILE A 181 15.20 12.22 14.71
CA ILE A 181 13.74 12.40 14.82
C ILE A 181 13.24 11.38 15.83
N VAL A 182 12.47 11.84 16.81
CA VAL A 182 11.80 11.00 17.81
C VAL A 182 10.30 11.23 17.74
N LEU A 183 9.53 10.17 17.50
CA LEU A 183 8.08 10.16 17.65
C LEU A 183 7.73 9.47 18.96
N SER A 184 6.90 10.11 19.78
CA SER A 184 6.46 9.59 21.08
C SER A 184 4.93 9.59 21.16
N MET A 185 4.30 8.42 21.23
CA MET A 185 2.87 8.28 21.54
C MET A 185 2.54 8.41 23.02
N VAL A 186 3.55 8.51 23.89
CA VAL A 186 3.32 8.81 25.32
C VAL A 186 2.63 10.16 25.49
N ASP A 187 2.96 11.12 24.64
CA ASP A 187 2.42 12.49 24.64
C ASP A 187 2.14 13.05 23.23
N THR A 188 2.16 12.19 22.21
CA THR A 188 1.96 12.50 20.78
C THR A 188 2.96 13.54 20.24
N SER A 189 4.12 13.67 20.88
CA SER A 189 5.10 14.68 20.48
C SER A 189 6.05 14.20 19.39
N ILE A 190 6.58 15.18 18.66
CA ILE A 190 7.69 15.01 17.72
C ILE A 190 8.87 15.78 18.28
N THR A 191 10.04 15.16 18.38
CA THR A 191 11.27 15.84 18.81
C THR A 191 12.34 15.72 17.74
N PHE A 192 12.95 16.85 17.39
CA PHE A 192 14.13 16.93 16.56
C PHE A 192 15.34 17.23 17.44
N ASN A 193 16.29 16.31 17.49
CA ASN A 193 17.59 16.53 18.11
C ASN A 193 18.60 16.79 17.00
N ILE A 194 19.18 17.99 17.00
CA ILE A 194 20.17 18.40 16.01
C ILE A 194 21.52 18.41 16.70
N GLY A 195 22.37 17.48 16.31
CA GLY A 195 23.67 17.26 16.90
C GLY A 195 24.73 18.23 16.40
N THR A 196 25.99 17.81 16.50
CA THR A 196 27.13 18.55 15.96
C THR A 196 27.06 18.61 14.44
N GLN A 197 27.34 19.79 13.89
CA GLN A 197 27.48 20.02 12.47
C GLN A 197 28.95 20.38 12.20
N SER A 198 29.61 19.60 11.35
CA SER A 198 31.01 19.83 10.95
C SER A 198 31.13 19.83 9.44
N GLY A 199 31.96 20.71 8.87
CA GLY A 199 32.07 20.87 7.41
C GLY A 199 31.16 21.96 6.84
N ASN A 200 31.09 22.01 5.51
CA ASN A 200 30.32 23.02 4.76
C ASN A 200 29.07 22.38 4.15
N PHE A 201 28.00 23.16 4.06
CA PHE A 201 26.82 22.82 3.28
C PHE A 201 26.91 23.44 1.88
N PHE A 202 26.26 22.82 0.89
CA PHE A 202 26.03 23.46 -0.40
C PHE A 202 25.06 24.63 -0.22
N ASP A 203 25.49 25.82 -0.65
CA ASP A 203 24.75 27.10 -0.76
C ASP A 203 23.83 27.56 0.40
N THR A 204 23.89 26.91 1.56
CA THR A 204 23.09 27.16 2.77
C THR A 204 21.57 27.06 2.58
N ALA A 205 21.08 26.56 1.44
CA ALA A 205 19.65 26.26 1.28
C ALA A 205 19.27 25.07 2.18
N GLY A 206 18.54 25.35 3.25
CA GLY A 206 18.04 24.34 4.18
C GLY A 206 16.83 24.84 4.96
N MET A 207 15.97 23.92 5.37
CA MET A 207 14.78 24.24 6.16
C MET A 207 14.51 23.18 7.22
N GLY A 208 13.93 23.59 8.35
CA GLY A 208 13.46 22.67 9.39
C GLY A 208 11.98 22.88 9.68
N GLY A 209 11.24 21.81 9.94
CA GLY A 209 9.82 21.90 10.23
C GLY A 209 9.02 20.61 10.06
N ILE A 210 7.70 20.75 10.17
CA ILE A 210 6.71 19.68 9.94
C ILE A 210 5.58 20.21 9.05
N GLU A 211 4.97 19.36 8.23
CA GLU A 211 3.73 19.67 7.52
C GLU A 211 2.81 18.46 7.31
N ASN A 212 1.53 18.73 7.11
CA ASN A 212 0.51 17.71 6.87
C ASN A 212 0.56 17.10 5.46
N VAL A 213 -0.31 16.11 5.24
CA VAL A 213 -0.47 15.36 3.98
C VAL A 213 -0.74 16.21 2.73
N THR A 214 -1.23 17.45 2.90
CA THR A 214 -1.51 18.36 1.79
C THR A 214 -0.49 19.49 1.65
N GLY A 215 0.49 19.59 2.56
CA GLY A 215 1.46 20.69 2.59
C GLY A 215 0.85 22.07 2.81
N THR A 216 -0.34 22.16 3.39
CA THR A 216 -1.05 23.44 3.61
C THR A 216 -1.03 23.89 5.06
N VAL A 217 -0.74 22.97 5.99
CA VAL A 217 -0.60 23.27 7.42
C VAL A 217 0.72 22.69 7.90
N GLY A 218 1.50 23.51 8.60
CA GLY A 218 2.85 23.16 9.04
C GLY A 218 3.48 24.24 9.90
N ILE A 219 4.65 23.91 10.46
CA ILE A 219 5.51 24.84 11.20
C ILE A 219 6.90 24.82 10.58
N LEU A 220 7.38 26.00 10.21
CA LEU A 220 8.78 26.27 9.87
C LEU A 220 9.54 26.70 11.13
N THR A 221 10.62 26.01 11.47
CA THR A 221 11.46 26.33 12.63
C THR A 221 12.76 27.03 12.24
N TYR A 222 13.44 26.52 11.21
CA TYR A 222 14.70 27.07 10.71
C TYR A 222 14.67 27.30 9.21
N THR A 223 15.41 28.33 8.76
CA THR A 223 15.65 28.64 7.36
C THR A 223 17.14 28.91 7.12
N THR A 224 17.48 29.04 5.84
CA THR A 224 18.80 29.09 5.19
C THR A 224 19.91 29.97 5.81
N ASN A 225 19.66 30.73 6.87
CA ASN A 225 20.62 31.67 7.46
C ASN A 225 21.16 31.26 8.84
N ALA A 226 20.59 30.23 9.46
CA ALA A 226 21.00 29.77 10.79
C ALA A 226 20.99 28.25 10.83
N ILE A 227 22.11 27.63 10.46
CA ILE A 227 22.30 26.17 10.61
C ILE A 227 22.21 25.85 12.11
N PRO A 228 21.19 25.11 12.56
CA PRO A 228 21.08 24.72 13.94
C PRO A 228 22.18 23.69 14.27
N ALA A 229 22.84 23.85 15.40
CA ALA A 229 23.79 22.88 15.91
C ALA A 229 23.62 22.76 17.43
N ASN A 230 23.63 21.53 17.94
CA ASN A 230 23.39 21.23 19.35
C ASN A 230 22.08 21.84 19.87
N ARG A 231 20.99 21.59 19.13
CA ARG A 231 19.63 22.09 19.44
C ARG A 231 18.66 20.94 19.61
N SER A 232 17.65 21.12 20.45
CA SER A 232 16.49 20.25 20.47
C SER A 232 15.22 21.05 20.24
N ILE A 233 14.36 20.61 19.33
CA ILE A 233 13.04 21.20 19.13
C ILE A 233 11.99 20.14 19.40
N LYS A 234 10.97 20.49 20.18
CA LYS A 234 9.82 19.62 20.44
C LYS A 234 8.55 20.27 19.92
N PHE A 235 7.82 19.54 19.09
CA PHE A 235 6.48 19.87 18.62
C PHE A 235 5.47 19.18 19.54
N TYR A 236 4.60 19.99 20.14
CA TYR A 236 3.56 19.55 21.06
C TYR A 236 2.26 19.38 20.29
N TYR A 237 1.68 18.19 20.36
CA TYR A 237 0.37 17.91 19.79
C TYR A 237 -0.73 18.72 20.49
N PRO A 238 -1.64 19.37 19.75
CA PRO A 238 -2.76 20.06 20.35
C PRO A 238 -3.73 19.07 21.00
N GLN A 239 -4.00 19.21 22.31
CA GLN A 239 -5.04 18.38 22.96
C GLN A 239 -6.45 18.64 22.42
N ASN A 240 -6.68 19.84 21.88
CA ASN A 240 -7.91 20.20 21.19
C ASN A 240 -7.56 21.01 19.95
N SER A 241 -8.07 20.58 18.80
CA SER A 241 -8.00 21.34 17.54
C SER A 241 -9.40 21.75 17.13
N THR A 242 -9.56 22.99 16.67
CA THR A 242 -10.79 23.46 16.00
C THR A 242 -10.66 23.42 14.48
N TYR A 243 -9.56 22.89 13.95
CA TYR A 243 -9.32 22.80 12.52
C TYR A 243 -10.28 21.80 11.89
N GLN A 244 -11.07 22.25 10.93
CA GLN A 244 -12.05 21.42 10.24
C GLN A 244 -11.44 20.86 8.97
N VAL A 245 -11.49 19.55 8.83
CA VAL A 245 -11.04 18.81 7.66
C VAL A 245 -12.21 18.05 7.09
N HIS A 246 -12.61 18.47 5.90
CA HIS A 246 -13.45 17.71 5.00
C HIS A 246 -12.51 16.95 4.07
N ASP A 247 -12.60 15.63 3.98
CA ASP A 247 -11.73 14.78 3.14
C ASP A 247 -12.32 13.36 2.96
N ILE A 248 -12.64 12.98 1.71
CA ILE A 248 -13.14 11.65 1.34
C ILE A 248 -12.19 10.99 0.33
N ALA A 249 -11.51 9.94 0.81
CA ALA A 249 -10.62 9.14 -0.03
C ALA A 249 -11.37 7.99 -0.73
N ALA A 250 -11.06 7.75 -2.00
CA ALA A 250 -11.41 6.50 -2.67
C ALA A 250 -10.41 5.41 -2.25
N THR A 251 -10.90 4.29 -1.72
CA THR A 251 -10.06 3.28 -1.06
C THR A 251 -9.97 1.96 -1.81
N ARG A 252 -11.03 1.56 -2.52
CA ARG A 252 -11.09 0.31 -3.29
C ARG A 252 -11.86 0.48 -4.59
N VAL A 253 -11.48 -0.32 -5.58
CA VAL A 253 -12.17 -0.48 -6.87
C VAL A 253 -12.21 -1.97 -7.18
N GLN A 254 -13.41 -2.52 -7.32
CA GLN A 254 -13.72 -3.88 -7.76
C GLN A 254 -13.21 -5.07 -6.92
N ASN A 255 -11.96 -5.08 -6.49
CA ASN A 255 -11.32 -6.12 -5.68
C ASN A 255 -10.41 -5.49 -4.61
N ASP A 256 -9.99 -6.26 -3.62
CA ASP A 256 -9.36 -5.74 -2.40
C ASP A 256 -8.09 -4.92 -2.65
N ASN A 257 -7.32 -5.27 -3.68
CA ASN A 257 -6.09 -4.57 -4.03
C ASN A 257 -6.28 -3.47 -5.08
N SER A 258 -7.50 -3.28 -5.59
CA SER A 258 -7.75 -2.52 -6.83
C SER A 258 -6.88 -3.00 -8.00
N GLY A 259 -6.62 -4.30 -8.04
CA GLY A 259 -5.80 -4.92 -9.05
C GLY A 259 -6.53 -5.11 -10.38
N GLY A 260 -5.74 -5.23 -11.44
CA GLY A 260 -6.21 -5.46 -12.80
C GLY A 260 -7.01 -6.75 -12.91
N PHE A 261 -8.09 -6.71 -13.68
CA PHE A 261 -9.00 -7.85 -13.83
C PHE A 261 -9.52 -7.96 -15.26
N PHE A 262 -10.05 -9.14 -15.57
CA PHE A 262 -10.49 -9.52 -16.91
C PHE A 262 -12.00 -9.70 -16.96
N ILE A 263 -12.60 -9.28 -18.05
CA ILE A 263 -14.00 -9.60 -18.37
C ILE A 263 -14.06 -10.12 -19.80
N LYS A 264 -14.87 -11.15 -20.03
CA LYS A 264 -15.12 -11.69 -21.36
C LYS A 264 -16.02 -10.73 -22.14
N ASN A 265 -15.66 -10.45 -23.39
CA ASN A 265 -16.46 -9.62 -24.28
C ASN A 265 -17.89 -10.17 -24.43
N GLY A 266 -18.88 -9.26 -24.37
CA GLY A 266 -20.30 -9.59 -24.38
C GLY A 266 -20.94 -9.80 -23.00
N GLU A 267 -20.13 -9.93 -21.94
CA GLU A 267 -20.64 -9.98 -20.57
C GLU A 267 -21.15 -8.60 -20.10
N SER A 268 -21.94 -8.64 -19.03
CA SER A 268 -22.40 -7.46 -18.30
C SER A 268 -21.54 -7.20 -17.07
N PHE A 269 -21.29 -5.93 -16.79
CA PHE A 269 -20.48 -5.48 -15.66
C PHE A 269 -21.18 -4.39 -14.86
N VAL A 270 -21.06 -4.50 -13.55
CA VAL A 270 -21.49 -3.49 -12.58
C VAL A 270 -20.28 -3.14 -11.73
N ALA A 271 -19.94 -1.85 -11.68
CA ALA A 271 -18.82 -1.40 -10.87
C ALA A 271 -19.13 -1.50 -9.38
N ASN A 272 -18.10 -1.72 -8.57
CA ASN A 272 -18.16 -1.51 -7.13
C ASN A 272 -16.85 -0.92 -6.61
N GLY A 273 -16.89 -0.39 -5.39
CA GLY A 273 -15.71 0.12 -4.72
C GLY A 273 -16.02 0.60 -3.32
N SER A 274 -15.10 1.33 -2.72
CA SER A 274 -15.32 1.93 -1.40
C SER A 274 -14.69 3.30 -1.27
N ILE A 275 -15.29 4.11 -0.41
CA ILE A 275 -14.76 5.40 0.03
C ILE A 275 -14.57 5.38 1.54
N LYS A 276 -13.72 6.27 2.05
CA LYS A 276 -13.54 6.50 3.49
C LYS A 276 -13.49 7.97 3.78
N ASN A 277 -14.17 8.39 4.86
CA ASN A 277 -13.97 9.72 5.41
C ASN A 277 -12.65 9.74 6.20
N VAL A 278 -11.65 10.39 5.63
CA VAL A 278 -10.32 10.56 6.24
C VAL A 278 -10.14 11.96 6.85
N GLY A 279 -11.18 12.79 6.77
CA GLY A 279 -11.29 14.06 7.47
C GLY A 279 -11.76 13.91 8.92
N ASN A 280 -12.08 15.04 9.54
CA ASN A 280 -12.57 15.10 10.92
C ASN A 280 -13.98 15.73 11.02
N GLN A 281 -14.62 16.02 9.90
CA GLN A 281 -16.01 16.45 9.82
C GLN A 281 -16.90 15.32 9.26
N THR A 282 -18.16 15.25 9.69
CA THR A 282 -19.15 14.39 9.05
C THR A 282 -19.52 15.00 7.70
N GLU A 283 -19.40 14.20 6.63
CA GLU A 283 -19.80 14.60 5.28
C GLU A 283 -21.22 14.16 4.99
N SER A 284 -21.92 14.89 4.13
CA SER A 284 -23.30 14.59 3.76
C SER A 284 -23.65 15.13 2.39
N ASN A 285 -24.56 14.44 1.69
CA ASN A 285 -25.11 14.86 0.40
C ASN A 285 -24.06 15.12 -0.69
N PHE A 286 -23.14 14.17 -0.87
CA PHE A 286 -22.18 14.19 -1.97
C PHE A 286 -22.34 12.94 -2.84
N TYR A 287 -21.91 13.03 -4.10
CA TYR A 287 -21.96 11.91 -5.02
C TYR A 287 -20.62 11.19 -5.07
N VAL A 288 -20.67 9.88 -5.19
CA VAL A 288 -19.54 9.07 -5.64
C VAL A 288 -19.88 8.56 -7.04
N VAL A 289 -18.92 8.65 -7.96
CA VAL A 289 -19.09 8.19 -9.34
C VAL A 289 -18.21 6.98 -9.62
N ALA A 290 -18.75 6.04 -10.38
CA ALA A 290 -18.00 5.02 -11.08
C ALA A 290 -17.92 5.39 -12.55
N GLU A 291 -16.71 5.46 -13.09
CA GLU A 291 -16.46 5.74 -14.50
C GLU A 291 -15.71 4.56 -15.11
N VAL A 292 -16.17 4.05 -16.25
CA VAL A 292 -15.37 3.16 -17.09
C VAL A 292 -14.82 3.98 -18.25
N ARG A 293 -13.50 3.93 -18.43
CA ARG A 293 -12.80 4.76 -19.41
C ARG A 293 -11.84 3.93 -20.24
N LYS A 294 -11.77 4.20 -21.54
CA LYS A 294 -10.90 3.49 -22.48
C LYS A 294 -9.47 4.05 -22.43
N TYR A 295 -8.48 3.17 -22.30
CA TYR A 295 -7.06 3.50 -22.34
C TYR A 295 -6.53 3.41 -23.80
N PRO A 296 -5.54 4.23 -24.22
CA PRO A 296 -4.90 5.34 -23.51
C PRO A 296 -5.64 6.69 -23.66
N LEU A 297 -6.73 6.73 -24.43
CA LEU A 297 -7.41 7.98 -24.80
C LEU A 297 -8.19 8.63 -23.66
N ASN A 298 -8.36 7.96 -22.53
CA ASN A 298 -9.14 8.41 -21.38
C ASN A 298 -10.60 8.77 -21.73
N GLN A 299 -11.16 8.06 -22.71
CA GLN A 299 -12.52 8.27 -23.21
C GLN A 299 -13.54 7.60 -22.27
N LEU A 300 -14.49 8.37 -21.74
CA LEU A 300 -15.59 7.84 -20.94
C LEU A 300 -16.51 6.96 -21.80
N VAL A 301 -16.74 5.71 -21.36
CA VAL A 301 -17.63 4.75 -22.06
C VAL A 301 -18.85 4.39 -21.23
N HIS A 302 -18.75 4.46 -19.91
CA HIS A 302 -19.86 4.23 -18.99
C HIS A 302 -19.69 5.05 -17.71
N ILE A 303 -20.79 5.46 -17.09
CA ILE A 303 -20.79 6.19 -15.83
C ILE A 303 -22.03 5.83 -15.01
N ASP A 304 -21.83 5.67 -13.70
CA ASP A 304 -22.89 5.61 -12.71
C ASP A 304 -22.53 6.48 -11.50
N SER A 305 -23.53 6.86 -10.71
CA SER A 305 -23.35 7.68 -9.51
C SER A 305 -24.29 7.26 -8.40
N VAL A 306 -23.77 7.25 -7.17
CA VAL A 306 -24.55 7.02 -5.96
C VAL A 306 -24.49 8.27 -5.08
N LEU A 307 -25.64 8.68 -4.55
CA LEU A 307 -25.72 9.73 -3.54
C LEU A 307 -25.38 9.14 -2.16
N VAL A 308 -24.34 9.66 -1.52
CA VAL A 308 -23.99 9.36 -0.14
C VAL A 308 -24.68 10.37 0.77
N SER A 309 -25.64 9.90 1.57
CA SER A 309 -26.42 10.76 2.46
C SER A 309 -25.60 11.29 3.63
N SER A 310 -24.76 10.44 4.23
CA SER A 310 -23.88 10.82 5.34
C SER A 310 -22.73 9.83 5.48
N LEU A 311 -21.55 10.31 5.88
CA LEU A 311 -20.39 9.47 6.24
C LEU A 311 -19.59 10.13 7.37
N ASN A 312 -19.47 9.46 8.52
CA ASN A 312 -18.80 10.02 9.69
C ASN A 312 -17.27 9.91 9.60
N PRO A 313 -16.51 10.75 10.33
CA PRO A 313 -15.05 10.63 10.39
C PRO A 313 -14.57 9.21 10.69
N GLY A 314 -13.64 8.71 9.88
CA GLY A 314 -13.09 7.36 10.00
C GLY A 314 -13.96 6.23 9.44
N GLU A 315 -15.22 6.51 9.07
CA GLU A 315 -16.14 5.52 8.50
C GLU A 315 -15.80 5.23 7.03
N SER A 316 -15.89 3.95 6.66
CA SER A 316 -15.79 3.48 5.27
C SER A 316 -17.17 3.07 4.78
N LEU A 317 -17.42 3.28 3.49
CA LEU A 317 -18.65 2.85 2.82
C LEU A 317 -18.30 2.05 1.57
N ASP A 318 -18.79 0.80 1.53
CA ASP A 318 -18.81 -0.02 0.33
C ASP A 318 -19.99 0.39 -0.56
N ILE A 319 -19.70 0.61 -1.83
CA ILE A 319 -20.66 1.09 -2.82
C ILE A 319 -20.75 0.06 -3.94
N THR A 320 -21.96 -0.44 -4.16
CA THR A 320 -22.33 -1.16 -5.38
C THR A 320 -23.18 -0.24 -6.22
N PHE A 321 -22.74 -0.03 -7.46
CA PHE A 321 -23.45 0.76 -8.45
C PHE A 321 -24.60 -0.08 -9.04
N THR A 322 -25.54 0.54 -9.74
CA THR A 322 -26.75 -0.15 -10.24
C THR A 322 -26.84 -0.20 -11.75
N GLU A 323 -26.19 0.74 -12.44
CA GLU A 323 -26.14 0.73 -13.89
C GLU A 323 -25.20 -0.37 -14.39
N THR A 324 -25.68 -1.10 -15.38
CA THR A 324 -24.93 -2.18 -16.03
C THR A 324 -24.28 -1.66 -17.30
N TRP A 325 -22.99 -1.91 -17.45
CA TRP A 325 -22.28 -1.75 -18.70
C TRP A 325 -22.18 -3.08 -19.44
N THR A 326 -22.63 -3.13 -20.69
CA THR A 326 -22.41 -4.28 -21.58
C THR A 326 -21.27 -3.97 -22.54
N MET A 327 -20.25 -4.81 -22.53
CA MET A 327 -19.08 -4.64 -23.39
C MET A 327 -19.42 -5.00 -24.84
N SER A 328 -19.01 -4.13 -25.77
CA SER A 328 -19.18 -4.35 -27.22
C SER A 328 -17.87 -4.44 -27.99
N GLU A 329 -16.73 -4.22 -27.34
CA GLU A 329 -15.41 -4.28 -27.93
C GLU A 329 -14.38 -4.77 -26.90
N THR A 330 -13.37 -5.49 -27.39
CA THR A 330 -12.19 -5.85 -26.60
C THR A 330 -11.23 -4.67 -26.47
N GLY A 331 -10.45 -4.62 -25.40
CA GLY A 331 -9.44 -3.60 -25.22
C GLY A 331 -9.04 -3.37 -23.76
N VAL A 332 -8.24 -2.33 -23.55
CA VAL A 332 -7.79 -1.88 -22.24
C VAL A 332 -8.66 -0.72 -21.77
N PHE A 333 -9.17 -0.85 -20.56
CA PHE A 333 -10.00 0.12 -19.87
C PHE A 333 -9.45 0.30 -18.45
N PHE A 334 -9.98 1.29 -17.75
CA PHE A 334 -9.90 1.33 -16.31
C PHE A 334 -11.26 1.71 -15.72
N VAL A 335 -11.50 1.19 -14.53
CA VAL A 335 -12.63 1.58 -13.69
C VAL A 335 -12.10 2.56 -12.67
N ARG A 336 -12.74 3.73 -12.58
CA ARG A 336 -12.42 4.79 -11.64
C ARG A 336 -13.56 4.95 -10.65
N ILE A 337 -13.24 4.89 -9.37
CA ILE A 337 -14.15 5.33 -8.30
C ILE A 337 -13.68 6.70 -7.84
N ARG A 338 -14.58 7.67 -7.81
CA ARG A 338 -14.23 9.06 -7.46
C ARG A 338 -15.31 9.72 -6.60
N SER A 339 -14.89 10.33 -5.50
CA SER A 339 -15.72 11.25 -4.72
C SER A 339 -15.87 12.59 -5.46
N LEU A 340 -17.08 13.12 -5.53
CA LEU A 340 -17.35 14.48 -6.03
C LEU A 340 -17.39 15.53 -4.91
N LEU A 341 -17.03 15.16 -3.68
CA LEU A 341 -16.83 16.14 -2.61
C LEU A 341 -15.64 17.05 -2.97
N THR A 342 -15.84 18.37 -2.88
CA THR A 342 -14.72 19.31 -2.88
C THR A 342 -14.16 19.35 -1.46
N ASP A 343 -12.96 18.82 -1.29
CA ASP A 343 -12.38 18.60 0.03
C ASP A 343 -10.89 18.97 0.08
N LEU A 344 -10.23 18.71 1.22
CA LEU A 344 -8.89 19.24 1.48
C LEU A 344 -7.80 18.56 0.63
N ASN A 345 -7.93 17.27 0.34
CA ASN A 345 -6.89 16.47 -0.32
C ASN A 345 -7.38 15.83 -1.64
N PRO A 346 -7.51 16.62 -2.72
CA PRO A 346 -8.05 16.13 -4.00
C PRO A 346 -7.24 14.98 -4.63
N SER A 347 -6.01 14.71 -4.17
CA SER A 347 -5.17 13.64 -4.68
C SER A 347 -5.65 12.24 -4.29
N ASN A 348 -6.43 12.11 -3.21
CA ASN A 348 -6.95 10.83 -2.73
C ASN A 348 -8.41 10.56 -3.15
N ASN A 349 -9.08 11.54 -3.78
CA ASN A 349 -10.51 11.47 -4.08
C ASN A 349 -10.86 10.44 -5.14
N GLN A 350 -9.86 9.91 -5.86
CA GLN A 350 -10.03 8.92 -6.90
C GLN A 350 -9.07 7.74 -6.75
N LYS A 351 -9.53 6.57 -7.17
CA LYS A 351 -8.72 5.37 -7.32
C LYS A 351 -9.13 4.65 -8.58
N ASP A 352 -8.16 4.05 -9.26
CA ASP A 352 -8.33 3.33 -10.52
C ASP A 352 -7.97 1.86 -10.35
N ALA A 353 -8.65 0.99 -11.09
CA ALA A 353 -8.25 -0.38 -11.33
C ALA A 353 -8.27 -0.66 -12.84
N GLU A 354 -7.26 -1.37 -13.33
CA GLU A 354 -7.18 -1.78 -14.71
C GLU A 354 -8.28 -2.81 -15.05
N LEU A 355 -8.87 -2.70 -16.24
CA LEU A 355 -9.86 -3.64 -16.76
C LEU A 355 -9.48 -4.04 -18.19
N ARG A 356 -9.31 -5.34 -18.42
CA ARG A 356 -9.06 -5.91 -19.75
C ARG A 356 -10.30 -6.65 -20.24
N VAL A 357 -10.87 -6.18 -21.36
CA VAL A 357 -11.97 -6.89 -22.03
C VAL A 357 -11.39 -7.78 -23.12
N VAL A 358 -11.59 -9.09 -23.01
CA VAL A 358 -10.93 -10.11 -23.84
C VAL A 358 -11.92 -11.05 -24.52
N ASN A 359 -11.51 -11.66 -25.64
CA ASN A 359 -12.19 -12.82 -26.21
C ASN A 359 -11.46 -14.10 -25.76
N LEU A 360 -12.20 -15.20 -25.63
CA LEU A 360 -11.63 -16.53 -25.45
C LEU A 360 -11.89 -17.40 -26.70
N PRO A 361 -10.94 -18.27 -27.10
CA PRO A 361 -9.59 -18.40 -26.54
C PRO A 361 -8.72 -17.16 -26.82
N GLY A 362 -7.86 -16.78 -25.88
CA GLY A 362 -7.10 -15.54 -25.96
C GLY A 362 -5.99 -15.40 -24.92
N GLU A 363 -5.13 -14.40 -25.14
CA GLU A 363 -4.03 -14.05 -24.24
C GLU A 363 -4.54 -13.11 -23.13
N LEU A 364 -4.20 -13.42 -21.88
CA LEU A 364 -4.36 -12.52 -20.74
C LEU A 364 -3.04 -11.78 -20.52
N ALA A 365 -3.09 -10.46 -20.59
CA ALA A 365 -1.96 -9.56 -20.49
C ALA A 365 -2.36 -8.30 -19.69
N LEU A 366 -1.47 -7.87 -18.80
CA LEU A 366 -1.62 -6.65 -17.99
C LEU A 366 -0.55 -5.61 -18.36
N ASP A 367 0.29 -5.90 -19.35
CA ASP A 367 1.27 -4.99 -19.93
C ASP A 367 0.77 -4.39 -21.26
N ASP A 368 1.51 -3.43 -21.81
CA ASP A 368 1.22 -2.80 -23.11
C ASP A 368 1.98 -3.44 -24.30
N GLY A 369 2.83 -4.44 -24.03
CA GLY A 369 3.64 -5.16 -25.01
C GLY A 369 5.05 -4.61 -25.22
N THR A 370 5.38 -3.47 -24.61
CA THR A 370 6.72 -2.89 -24.60
C THR A 370 7.40 -3.04 -23.23
N SER A 371 8.72 -3.14 -23.26
CA SER A 371 9.56 -3.32 -22.07
C SER A 371 10.38 -2.06 -21.85
N GLU A 372 10.17 -1.39 -20.73
CA GLU A 372 10.86 -0.16 -20.36
C GLU A 372 12.07 -0.47 -19.48
N GLN A 373 11.99 -1.53 -18.69
CA GLN A 373 13.04 -1.99 -17.80
C GLN A 373 13.17 -3.52 -17.85
N SER A 374 14.26 -4.03 -17.26
CA SER A 374 14.43 -5.47 -17.06
C SER A 374 14.97 -5.75 -15.68
N TRP A 375 14.51 -6.84 -15.07
CA TRP A 375 14.81 -7.19 -13.69
C TRP A 375 15.56 -8.51 -13.58
N SER A 376 16.56 -8.53 -12.70
CA SER A 376 17.35 -9.71 -12.34
C SER A 376 17.95 -9.51 -10.95
N TRP A 377 18.11 -10.59 -10.19
CA TRP A 377 18.64 -10.54 -8.82
C TRP A 377 20.07 -11.07 -8.75
N SER A 378 20.92 -10.34 -8.03
CA SER A 378 22.23 -10.85 -7.64
C SER A 378 22.09 -12.09 -6.76
N GLY A 379 22.98 -13.07 -6.94
CA GLY A 379 22.94 -14.38 -6.33
C GLY A 379 22.10 -15.41 -7.09
N GLY A 380 21.27 -15.00 -8.05
CA GLY A 380 20.63 -15.90 -8.99
C GLY A 380 19.44 -16.72 -8.48
N ASN A 381 18.90 -16.37 -7.30
CA ASN A 381 17.78 -17.09 -6.68
C ASN A 381 16.46 -16.27 -6.70
N GLY A 382 16.41 -15.21 -7.51
CA GLY A 382 15.23 -14.35 -7.62
C GLY A 382 14.18 -14.86 -8.59
N GLY A 383 12.99 -14.29 -8.52
CA GLY A 383 11.89 -14.52 -9.46
C GLY A 383 10.83 -13.44 -9.37
N MET A 384 9.93 -13.42 -10.33
CA MET A 384 8.73 -12.56 -10.35
C MET A 384 7.54 -13.39 -10.83
N GLY A 385 6.37 -13.07 -10.31
CA GLY A 385 5.11 -13.65 -10.75
C GLY A 385 4.09 -12.56 -11.04
N ILE A 386 3.08 -12.90 -11.83
CA ILE A 386 1.89 -12.08 -12.01
C ILE A 386 0.65 -12.94 -11.83
N TYR A 387 -0.32 -12.44 -11.07
CA TYR A 387 -1.58 -13.12 -10.80
C TYR A 387 -2.60 -12.84 -11.91
N TYR A 388 -3.19 -13.90 -12.45
CA TYR A 388 -4.29 -13.83 -13.39
C TYR A 388 -5.54 -14.48 -12.80
N LEU A 389 -6.63 -13.72 -12.75
CA LEU A 389 -7.97 -14.27 -12.52
C LEU A 389 -8.65 -14.48 -13.88
N PRO A 390 -8.87 -15.74 -14.33
CA PRO A 390 -9.57 -16.00 -15.57
C PRO A 390 -10.98 -15.36 -15.62
N PRO A 391 -11.41 -14.83 -16.78
CA PRO A 391 -12.72 -14.18 -16.91
C PRO A 391 -13.90 -15.17 -16.93
N THR A 392 -13.64 -16.47 -17.09
CA THR A 392 -14.65 -17.54 -17.06
C THR A 392 -14.07 -18.81 -16.44
N TYR A 393 -14.94 -19.68 -15.93
CA TYR A 393 -14.57 -20.98 -15.40
C TYR A 393 -15.45 -22.10 -15.98
N PRO A 394 -14.91 -23.32 -16.16
CA PRO A 394 -13.49 -23.66 -16.03
C PRO A 394 -12.64 -22.97 -17.11
N ALA A 395 -11.38 -22.66 -16.78
CA ALA A 395 -10.42 -22.05 -17.70
C ALA A 395 -9.26 -23.03 -17.95
N LYS A 396 -8.93 -23.26 -19.22
CA LYS A 396 -7.78 -24.11 -19.60
C LYS A 396 -6.60 -23.24 -19.98
N VAL A 397 -5.44 -23.46 -19.36
CA VAL A 397 -4.22 -22.72 -19.67
C VAL A 397 -3.33 -23.56 -20.59
N THR A 398 -2.95 -23.00 -21.74
CA THR A 398 -2.20 -23.71 -22.78
C THR A 398 -0.83 -23.12 -23.06
N GLN A 399 -0.57 -21.88 -22.63
CA GLN A 399 0.71 -21.22 -22.83
C GLN A 399 1.04 -20.33 -21.63
N VAL A 400 2.34 -20.25 -21.30
CA VAL A 400 2.94 -19.18 -20.50
C VAL A 400 3.99 -18.46 -21.34
N SER A 401 4.03 -17.14 -21.26
CA SER A 401 4.94 -16.31 -22.04
C SER A 401 5.64 -15.31 -21.15
N GLY A 402 6.87 -14.94 -21.52
CA GLY A 402 7.62 -13.87 -20.85
C GLY A 402 8.47 -13.07 -21.83
N TYR A 403 8.56 -11.76 -21.61
CA TYR A 403 9.55 -10.93 -22.30
C TYR A 403 10.91 -11.11 -21.63
N LEU A 404 11.86 -11.76 -22.29
CA LEU A 404 13.14 -12.12 -21.67
C LEU A 404 14.30 -11.41 -22.35
N VAL A 405 15.24 -10.91 -21.55
CA VAL A 405 16.49 -10.30 -21.99
C VAL A 405 17.66 -11.30 -21.76
N PRO A 406 18.51 -11.57 -22.76
CA PRO A 406 19.58 -12.57 -22.66
C PRO A 406 20.51 -12.42 -21.46
N GLY A 407 20.79 -13.55 -20.80
CA GLY A 407 21.76 -13.67 -19.70
C GLY A 407 23.16 -14.09 -20.18
N THR A 408 24.03 -14.49 -19.24
CA THR A 408 25.45 -14.82 -19.51
C THR A 408 25.76 -16.32 -19.50
N GLY A 409 24.81 -17.20 -19.18
CA GLY A 409 25.03 -18.64 -19.40
C GLY A 409 24.04 -19.64 -18.81
N LEU A 410 23.22 -19.25 -17.82
CA LEU A 410 22.17 -20.11 -17.26
C LEU A 410 20.81 -19.77 -17.89
N PRO A 411 19.85 -20.73 -17.96
CA PRO A 411 18.50 -20.44 -18.42
C PRO A 411 17.64 -19.75 -17.34
N ALA A 412 16.50 -19.20 -17.74
CA ALA A 412 15.40 -18.87 -16.84
C ALA A 412 14.31 -19.95 -16.93
N LEU A 413 13.44 -20.02 -15.93
CA LEU A 413 12.23 -20.83 -15.97
C LEU A 413 11.03 -19.92 -16.22
N LEU A 414 10.13 -20.35 -17.12
CA LEU A 414 8.75 -19.90 -17.15
C LEU A 414 7.87 -20.98 -16.54
N GLU A 415 7.12 -20.62 -15.52
CA GLU A 415 6.39 -21.55 -14.67
C GLU A 415 4.94 -21.10 -14.50
N LEU A 416 4.08 -22.05 -14.13
CA LEU A 416 2.71 -21.80 -13.70
C LEU A 416 2.51 -22.37 -12.31
N TYR A 417 1.87 -21.59 -11.43
CA TYR A 417 1.52 -22.00 -10.08
C TYR A 417 0.04 -21.76 -9.82
N ASP A 418 -0.56 -22.66 -9.05
CA ASP A 418 -1.88 -22.48 -8.47
C ASP A 418 -1.85 -21.41 -7.36
N ASP A 419 -3.01 -20.85 -7.02
CA ASP A 419 -3.16 -19.83 -5.97
C ASP A 419 -3.47 -20.42 -4.57
N ASP A 420 -3.21 -21.72 -4.40
CA ASP A 420 -3.45 -22.50 -3.17
C ASP A 420 -2.38 -22.31 -2.07
N GLY A 421 -1.47 -21.35 -2.25
CA GLY A 421 -0.48 -20.97 -1.24
C GLY A 421 -1.11 -20.21 -0.05
N PRO A 422 -0.38 -20.08 1.08
CA PRO A 422 -0.87 -19.33 2.23
C PRO A 422 -1.28 -17.90 1.86
N GLY A 423 -2.54 -17.54 2.11
CA GLY A 423 -3.04 -16.19 1.82
C GLY A 423 -3.25 -15.87 0.33
N GLY A 424 -3.32 -16.89 -0.54
CA GLY A 424 -3.48 -16.71 -2.00
C GLY A 424 -2.16 -16.49 -2.74
N GLU A 425 -1.03 -16.79 -2.10
CA GLU A 425 0.30 -16.78 -2.72
C GLU A 425 0.47 -17.94 -3.72
N PRO A 426 1.47 -17.89 -4.62
CA PRO A 426 1.78 -19.03 -5.48
C PRO A 426 2.11 -20.29 -4.64
N GLY A 427 1.36 -21.37 -4.84
CA GLY A 427 1.47 -22.61 -4.07
C GLY A 427 1.97 -23.79 -4.92
N THR A 428 1.05 -24.59 -5.45
CA THR A 428 1.33 -25.81 -6.21
C THR A 428 1.86 -25.47 -7.60
N GLN A 429 3.04 -25.97 -7.94
CA GLN A 429 3.61 -25.82 -9.29
C GLN A 429 2.88 -26.72 -10.31
N LEU A 430 2.33 -26.12 -11.35
CA LEU A 430 1.54 -26.78 -12.40
C LEU A 430 2.35 -27.06 -13.68
N ALA A 431 3.30 -26.18 -14.01
CA ALA A 431 4.23 -26.35 -15.13
C ALA A 431 5.54 -25.61 -14.90
N SER A 432 6.61 -26.07 -15.57
CA SER A 432 7.92 -25.42 -15.59
C SER A 432 8.61 -25.70 -16.93
N VAL A 433 9.06 -24.64 -17.59
CA VAL A 433 9.75 -24.71 -18.89
C VAL A 433 11.03 -23.88 -18.84
N SER A 434 12.15 -24.51 -19.16
CA SER A 434 13.45 -23.84 -19.22
C SER A 434 13.63 -23.09 -20.54
N ILE A 435 13.92 -21.80 -20.47
CA ILE A 435 14.12 -20.91 -21.61
C ILE A 435 15.53 -20.32 -21.57
N ASN A 436 16.23 -20.36 -22.71
CA ASN A 436 17.54 -19.73 -22.87
C ASN A 436 17.50 -18.74 -24.06
N PRO A 437 17.11 -17.48 -23.81
CA PRO A 437 16.93 -16.47 -24.84
C PRO A 437 18.27 -15.98 -25.40
N THR A 438 18.28 -15.70 -26.70
CA THR A 438 19.45 -15.18 -27.45
C THR A 438 19.27 -13.74 -27.91
N VAL A 439 18.05 -13.20 -27.84
CA VAL A 439 17.70 -11.81 -28.14
C VAL A 439 16.61 -11.35 -27.16
N ALA A 440 16.53 -10.06 -26.87
CA ALA A 440 15.42 -9.52 -26.09
C ALA A 440 14.11 -9.62 -26.89
N SER A 441 13.18 -10.45 -26.44
CA SER A 441 11.92 -10.73 -27.14
C SER A 441 10.91 -11.41 -26.22
N TRP A 442 9.66 -11.51 -26.66
CA TRP A 442 8.70 -12.46 -26.13
C TRP A 442 9.12 -13.90 -26.45
N TYR A 443 9.10 -14.76 -25.42
CA TYR A 443 9.30 -16.20 -25.52
C TYR A 443 8.04 -16.91 -25.03
N ASN A 444 7.48 -17.77 -25.88
CA ASN A 444 6.25 -18.51 -25.61
C ASN A 444 6.58 -19.97 -25.27
N ALA A 445 6.07 -20.46 -24.14
CA ALA A 445 6.20 -21.84 -23.72
C ALA A 445 4.83 -22.54 -23.77
N ASP A 446 4.73 -23.55 -24.64
CA ASP A 446 3.54 -24.41 -24.74
C ASP A 446 3.48 -25.35 -23.53
N VAL A 447 2.37 -25.28 -22.78
CA VAL A 447 2.07 -26.11 -21.61
C VAL A 447 0.77 -26.90 -21.80
N SER A 448 0.23 -26.96 -23.03
CA SER A 448 -1.02 -27.64 -23.34
C SER A 448 -1.01 -29.13 -22.95
N GLY A 449 0.16 -29.77 -23.00
CA GLY A 449 0.34 -31.16 -22.58
C GLY A 449 0.17 -31.39 -21.07
N SER A 450 0.26 -30.34 -20.25
CA SER A 450 0.05 -30.41 -18.80
C SER A 450 -1.43 -30.46 -18.40
N ASN A 451 -2.36 -30.18 -19.34
CA ASN A 451 -3.82 -30.18 -19.11
C ASN A 451 -4.24 -29.36 -17.87
N ILE A 452 -3.68 -28.17 -17.73
CA ILE A 452 -3.97 -27.28 -16.60
C ILE A 452 -5.38 -26.71 -16.76
N VAL A 453 -6.25 -26.99 -15.79
CA VAL A 453 -7.62 -26.48 -15.72
C VAL A 453 -7.81 -25.79 -14.37
N VAL A 454 -8.14 -24.51 -14.42
CA VAL A 454 -8.48 -23.66 -13.27
C VAL A 454 -10.00 -23.68 -13.13
N ASN A 455 -10.52 -24.15 -12.00
CA ASN A 455 -11.97 -24.30 -11.77
C ASN A 455 -12.56 -23.18 -10.91
N ASP A 456 -11.73 -22.57 -10.07
CA ASP A 456 -11.97 -21.40 -9.24
C ASP A 456 -10.62 -20.71 -8.99
N GLY A 457 -10.64 -19.53 -8.36
CA GLY A 457 -9.41 -18.80 -8.05
C GLY A 457 -8.65 -18.35 -9.30
N GLY A 458 -7.39 -17.97 -9.11
CA GLY A 458 -6.51 -17.54 -10.18
C GLY A 458 -5.36 -18.50 -10.45
N ILE A 459 -4.43 -18.02 -11.27
CA ILE A 459 -3.20 -18.72 -11.60
C ILE A 459 -2.06 -17.71 -11.70
N PHE A 460 -0.88 -18.10 -11.25
CA PHE A 460 0.31 -17.29 -11.37
C PHE A 460 1.13 -17.71 -12.58
N ALA A 461 1.45 -16.76 -13.45
CA ALA A 461 2.56 -16.89 -14.39
C ALA A 461 3.83 -16.41 -13.70
N VAL A 462 4.91 -17.20 -13.79
CA VAL A 462 6.14 -16.96 -13.03
C VAL A 462 7.35 -17.02 -13.95
N TRP A 463 8.27 -16.07 -13.77
CA TRP A 463 9.65 -16.18 -14.24
C TRP A 463 10.57 -16.39 -13.03
N LYS A 464 11.53 -17.31 -13.16
CA LYS A 464 12.47 -17.63 -12.09
C LYS A 464 13.89 -17.81 -12.62
N MET A 465 14.85 -17.30 -11.88
CA MET A 465 16.27 -17.51 -12.16
C MET A 465 16.69 -18.93 -11.77
N THR A 466 17.61 -19.52 -12.53
CA THR A 466 18.24 -20.82 -12.17
C THR A 466 19.66 -20.66 -11.61
N GLY A 467 20.11 -19.42 -11.47
CA GLY A 467 21.41 -19.03 -10.93
C GLY A 467 21.89 -17.70 -11.48
N GLU A 468 23.06 -17.27 -11.01
CA GLU A 468 23.68 -15.99 -11.42
C GLU A 468 23.86 -15.95 -12.95
N GLY A 469 23.52 -14.82 -13.57
CA GLY A 469 23.58 -14.68 -15.03
C GLY A 469 22.43 -15.35 -15.79
N SER A 470 21.34 -15.73 -15.10
CA SER A 470 20.08 -16.07 -15.77
C SER A 470 19.53 -14.87 -16.57
N PRO A 471 18.72 -15.10 -17.62
CA PRO A 471 18.08 -14.05 -18.41
C PRO A 471 17.16 -13.21 -17.54
N ALA A 472 17.20 -11.88 -17.72
CA ALA A 472 16.32 -10.96 -17.00
C ALA A 472 14.90 -10.96 -17.56
N LEU A 473 13.92 -10.62 -16.72
CA LEU A 473 12.52 -10.43 -17.12
C LEU A 473 12.26 -8.97 -17.49
N GLY A 474 11.52 -8.72 -18.56
CA GLY A 474 11.02 -7.38 -18.89
C GLY A 474 9.98 -6.89 -17.88
N VAL A 475 9.99 -5.59 -17.61
CA VAL A 475 9.03 -4.90 -16.76
C VAL A 475 8.44 -3.73 -17.54
N ASP A 476 7.11 -3.59 -17.47
CA ASP A 476 6.33 -2.46 -17.99
C ASP A 476 6.13 -1.45 -16.85
N ASN A 477 6.40 -0.17 -17.10
CA ASN A 477 6.19 0.91 -16.13
C ASN A 477 5.58 2.18 -16.72
N ASN A 478 5.07 2.10 -17.96
CA ASN A 478 4.47 3.25 -18.65
C ASN A 478 2.97 3.06 -18.95
N SER A 479 2.39 1.96 -18.48
CA SER A 479 0.97 1.65 -18.56
C SER A 479 0.25 1.84 -17.21
N ILE A 480 -1.02 1.45 -17.15
CA ILE A 480 -1.77 1.47 -15.89
C ILE A 480 -1.29 0.29 -15.07
N SER A 481 -0.71 0.56 -13.90
CA SER A 481 -0.28 -0.50 -13.01
C SER A 481 -1.44 -1.42 -12.62
N SER A 482 -1.23 -2.71 -12.85
CA SER A 482 -2.18 -3.77 -12.57
C SER A 482 -2.23 -4.14 -11.09
N ARG A 483 -1.21 -3.84 -10.29
CA ARG A 483 -1.11 -4.29 -8.89
C ARG A 483 -1.22 -5.81 -8.70
N GLN A 484 -0.93 -6.60 -9.75
CA GLN A 484 -0.96 -8.07 -9.71
C GLN A 484 0.44 -8.70 -9.67
N THR A 485 1.50 -7.89 -9.62
CA THR A 485 2.87 -8.38 -9.68
C THR A 485 3.42 -8.76 -8.29
N TRP A 486 4.11 -9.89 -8.25
CA TRP A 486 4.74 -10.50 -7.08
C TRP A 486 6.23 -10.71 -7.33
N GLU A 487 7.01 -10.74 -6.25
CA GLU A 487 8.43 -11.08 -6.30
C GLU A 487 8.77 -12.28 -5.42
N TYR A 488 9.81 -13.02 -5.84
CA TYR A 488 10.36 -14.14 -5.11
C TYR A 488 11.81 -13.84 -4.75
N THR A 489 12.10 -13.84 -3.45
CA THR A 489 13.46 -13.65 -2.91
C THR A 489 13.86 -14.77 -1.95
N GLY A 490 13.32 -15.97 -2.18
CA GLY A 490 13.36 -17.12 -1.27
C GLY A 490 12.02 -17.38 -0.58
N VAL A 491 11.17 -16.36 -0.53
CA VAL A 491 9.74 -16.40 -0.18
C VAL A 491 8.99 -15.51 -1.17
N TRP A 492 7.69 -15.75 -1.34
CA TRP A 492 6.81 -14.90 -2.13
C TRP A 492 6.40 -13.66 -1.36
N GLY A 493 6.20 -12.57 -2.07
CA GLY A 493 5.63 -11.33 -1.54
C GLY A 493 5.16 -10.42 -2.67
N VAL A 494 4.28 -9.48 -2.34
CA VAL A 494 3.88 -8.42 -3.28
C VAL A 494 5.12 -7.67 -3.76
N PHE A 495 5.21 -7.42 -5.05
CA PHE A 495 6.36 -6.75 -5.62
C PHE A 495 6.49 -5.33 -5.06
N ARG A 496 7.69 -4.93 -4.64
CA ARG A 496 7.94 -3.60 -4.07
C ARG A 496 7.52 -2.41 -4.96
N ASN A 497 7.43 -2.60 -6.28
CA ASN A 497 6.97 -1.60 -7.26
C ASN A 497 5.59 -1.93 -7.86
N PHE A 498 4.79 -2.80 -7.23
CA PHE A 498 3.51 -3.26 -7.79
C PHE A 498 2.49 -2.15 -8.08
N GLU A 499 2.65 -0.93 -7.55
CA GLU A 499 1.76 0.21 -7.86
C GLU A 499 2.19 1.02 -9.09
N THR A 500 3.36 0.74 -9.66
CA THR A 500 3.94 1.46 -10.80
C THR A 500 4.39 0.54 -11.92
N ASP A 501 4.68 -0.73 -11.61
CA ASP A 501 5.40 -1.64 -12.49
C ASP A 501 4.68 -2.99 -12.58
N ASP A 502 4.67 -3.57 -13.78
CA ASP A 502 4.13 -4.89 -14.06
C ASP A 502 5.14 -5.84 -14.68
N ALA A 503 5.15 -7.08 -14.19
CA ALA A 503 5.92 -8.15 -14.81
C ALA A 503 5.39 -8.46 -16.21
N MET A 504 6.27 -8.47 -17.21
CA MET A 504 5.91 -8.84 -18.58
C MET A 504 5.84 -10.36 -18.74
N LEU A 505 4.86 -10.94 -18.07
CA LEU A 505 4.46 -12.33 -18.14
C LEU A 505 3.03 -12.37 -18.67
N ARG A 506 2.67 -13.42 -19.40
CA ARG A 506 1.32 -13.58 -19.98
C ARG A 506 0.92 -15.04 -19.99
N ILE A 507 -0.38 -15.31 -20.06
CA ILE A 507 -0.91 -16.66 -20.27
C ILE A 507 -1.89 -16.70 -21.43
N PHE A 508 -1.96 -17.84 -22.11
CA PHE A 508 -3.02 -18.09 -23.09
C PHE A 508 -4.07 -19.03 -22.50
N VAL A 509 -5.31 -18.60 -22.56
CA VAL A 509 -6.45 -19.25 -21.90
C VAL A 509 -7.52 -19.62 -22.94
N GLU A 510 -8.08 -20.81 -22.79
CA GLU A 510 -9.23 -21.31 -23.52
C GLU A 510 -10.38 -21.57 -22.54
N GLU A 511 -11.62 -21.62 -23.04
CA GLU A 511 -12.72 -22.14 -22.23
C GLU A 511 -12.49 -23.61 -21.95
N GLY A 512 -12.47 -23.96 -20.66
CA GLY A 512 -12.46 -25.35 -20.23
C GLY A 512 -13.80 -26.01 -20.53
N ALA A 513 -13.77 -27.30 -20.83
CA ALA A 513 -15.00 -28.09 -20.82
C ALA A 513 -15.52 -28.11 -19.38
N PRO A 514 -16.84 -27.90 -19.14
CA PRO A 514 -17.42 -28.18 -17.84
C PRO A 514 -17.03 -29.61 -17.42
N PRO A 515 -16.76 -29.86 -16.13
CA PRO A 515 -16.54 -31.23 -15.67
C PRO A 515 -17.74 -32.07 -16.12
N VAL A 516 -17.48 -33.11 -16.90
CA VAL A 516 -18.51 -34.10 -17.24
C VAL A 516 -18.79 -34.85 -15.94
N LEU A 517 -19.85 -34.46 -15.24
CA LEU A 517 -20.30 -35.20 -14.07
C LEU A 517 -20.80 -36.56 -14.54
N GLU A 518 -20.26 -37.63 -13.96
CA GLU A 518 -20.86 -38.95 -14.11
C GLU A 518 -22.31 -38.87 -13.61
N PRO A 519 -23.28 -39.51 -14.30
CA PRO A 519 -24.66 -39.48 -13.86
C PRO A 519 -24.78 -40.07 -12.45
N PRO A 520 -25.75 -39.59 -11.64
CA PRO A 520 -26.06 -40.20 -10.35
C PRO A 520 -26.22 -41.72 -10.47
N THR A 521 -25.63 -42.46 -9.53
CA THR A 521 -25.73 -43.91 -9.50
C THR A 521 -26.79 -44.34 -8.47
N ASN A 522 -27.25 -45.59 -8.53
CA ASN A 522 -28.15 -46.17 -7.51
C ASN A 522 -29.49 -45.41 -7.31
N LEU A 523 -30.06 -44.86 -8.39
CA LEU A 523 -31.40 -44.27 -8.35
C LEU A 523 -32.43 -45.32 -7.88
N SER A 524 -33.13 -45.01 -6.79
CA SER A 524 -34.17 -45.85 -6.19
C SER A 524 -35.37 -45.00 -5.79
N ALA A 525 -36.55 -45.61 -5.79
CA ALA A 525 -37.80 -44.97 -5.42
C ALA A 525 -38.48 -45.73 -4.29
N ALA A 526 -38.96 -45.02 -3.27
CA ALA A 526 -39.76 -45.57 -2.19
C ALA A 526 -41.10 -44.83 -2.10
N ALA A 527 -42.18 -45.59 -1.89
CA ALA A 527 -43.50 -45.00 -1.71
C ALA A 527 -43.62 -44.34 -0.33
N GLY A 528 -43.80 -43.02 -0.31
CA GLY A 528 -44.12 -42.23 0.87
C GLY A 528 -45.63 -41.99 1.02
N ASN A 529 -46.03 -41.34 2.11
CA ASN A 529 -47.44 -40.99 2.34
C ASN A 529 -47.81 -39.70 1.61
N GLY A 530 -48.20 -39.83 0.34
CA GLY A 530 -48.61 -38.69 -0.52
C GLY A 530 -47.47 -38.10 -1.36
N PHE A 531 -46.29 -38.73 -1.36
CA PHE A 531 -45.12 -38.37 -2.17
C PHE A 531 -44.30 -39.62 -2.50
N VAL A 532 -43.41 -39.51 -3.48
CA VAL A 532 -42.42 -40.55 -3.83
C VAL A 532 -41.06 -40.04 -3.37
N ASP A 533 -40.38 -40.83 -2.53
CA ASP A 533 -39.00 -40.53 -2.13
C ASP A 533 -38.07 -41.11 -3.20
N LEU A 534 -37.31 -40.25 -3.86
CA LEU A 534 -36.25 -40.62 -4.79
C LEU A 534 -34.91 -40.51 -4.06
N ALA A 535 -34.06 -41.54 -4.16
CA ALA A 535 -32.72 -41.57 -3.57
C ALA A 535 -31.70 -42.02 -4.61
N TRP A 536 -30.54 -41.39 -4.64
CA TRP A 536 -29.41 -41.75 -5.49
C TRP A 536 -28.11 -41.54 -4.73
N GLU A 537 -27.04 -42.15 -5.22
CA GLU A 537 -25.68 -41.86 -4.78
C GLU A 537 -25.09 -40.76 -5.65
N ALA A 538 -24.39 -39.81 -5.00
CA ALA A 538 -23.73 -38.71 -5.67
C ALA A 538 -22.69 -39.20 -6.69
N PRO A 539 -22.43 -38.44 -7.76
CA PRO A 539 -21.33 -38.73 -8.69
C PRO A 539 -20.01 -38.95 -7.94
N LEU A 540 -19.22 -39.94 -8.36
CA LEU A 540 -17.90 -40.15 -7.79
C LEU A 540 -16.98 -38.97 -8.14
N GLY A 541 -16.45 -38.29 -7.11
CA GLY A 541 -15.37 -37.30 -7.28
C GLY A 541 -15.75 -35.82 -7.21
N SER A 542 -16.97 -35.45 -6.80
CA SER A 542 -17.31 -34.04 -6.54
C SER A 542 -17.67 -33.76 -5.08
N ASN A 543 -17.19 -32.63 -4.55
CA ASN A 543 -17.62 -32.05 -3.27
C ASN A 543 -18.76 -31.03 -3.46
N GLU A 544 -19.08 -30.70 -4.71
CA GLU A 544 -20.19 -29.84 -5.11
C GLU A 544 -20.96 -30.55 -6.24
N ALA A 545 -22.29 -30.61 -6.11
CA ALA A 545 -23.14 -31.25 -7.11
C ALA A 545 -24.41 -30.41 -7.32
N GLU A 546 -24.76 -30.17 -8.58
CA GLU A 546 -26.09 -29.67 -8.94
C GLU A 546 -27.08 -30.83 -8.79
N LEU A 547 -28.12 -30.61 -7.98
CA LEU A 547 -29.22 -31.56 -7.79
C LEU A 547 -30.37 -31.09 -8.70
N ALA A 548 -30.48 -31.67 -9.89
CA ALA A 548 -31.57 -31.41 -10.83
C ALA A 548 -32.55 -32.60 -10.89
N TYR A 549 -33.84 -32.32 -11.08
CA TYR A 549 -34.90 -33.31 -11.32
C TYR A 549 -35.45 -33.20 -12.76
N ASP A 550 -34.63 -32.66 -13.65
CA ASP A 550 -34.89 -32.45 -15.06
C ASP A 550 -33.66 -32.85 -15.88
N ASP A 551 -33.84 -33.10 -17.17
CA ASP A 551 -32.77 -33.42 -18.13
C ASP A 551 -32.34 -32.18 -18.93
N GLY A 552 -32.70 -30.97 -18.48
CA GLY A 552 -32.41 -29.71 -19.15
C GLY A 552 -33.27 -29.44 -20.39
N THR A 553 -34.27 -30.27 -20.69
CA THR A 553 -35.26 -30.01 -21.73
C THR A 553 -36.66 -29.77 -21.14
N SER A 554 -37.47 -28.96 -21.84
CA SER A 554 -38.85 -28.67 -21.44
C SER A 554 -39.80 -29.48 -22.32
N GLU A 555 -40.40 -30.53 -21.76
CA GLU A 555 -41.38 -31.38 -22.48
C GLU A 555 -42.83 -30.97 -22.21
N GLY A 556 -43.06 -30.05 -21.27
CA GLY A 556 -44.41 -29.62 -20.91
C GLY A 556 -44.47 -28.47 -19.91
N ASN A 557 -45.64 -27.84 -19.81
CA ASN A 557 -45.92 -26.78 -18.86
C ASN A 557 -46.97 -27.27 -17.85
N LEU A 558 -46.69 -27.09 -16.55
CA LEU A 558 -47.66 -27.30 -15.49
C LEU A 558 -48.24 -25.95 -15.06
N SER A 559 -49.55 -25.76 -15.22
CA SER A 559 -50.26 -24.57 -14.73
C SER A 559 -51.16 -24.98 -13.57
N ILE A 560 -50.99 -24.31 -12.42
CA ILE A 560 -51.96 -24.37 -11.32
C ILE A 560 -53.16 -23.56 -11.79
N GLY A 561 -54.24 -24.24 -12.14
CA GLY A 561 -55.41 -23.66 -12.81
C GLY A 561 -55.98 -22.43 -12.10
N ALA A 562 -56.65 -21.56 -12.86
CA ALA A 562 -57.04 -20.17 -12.53
C ALA A 562 -57.93 -19.94 -11.28
N THR A 563 -58.21 -20.95 -10.46
CA THR A 563 -59.14 -20.86 -9.31
C THR A 563 -58.59 -21.45 -8.00
N ALA A 564 -57.34 -21.89 -7.94
CA ALA A 564 -56.73 -22.41 -6.71
C ALA A 564 -55.42 -21.69 -6.39
N GLU A 565 -55.30 -21.19 -5.15
CA GLU A 565 -54.00 -20.98 -4.53
C GLU A 565 -53.35 -22.36 -4.39
N GLY A 566 -52.20 -22.55 -5.02
CA GLY A 566 -51.42 -23.77 -4.91
C GLY A 566 -49.95 -23.42 -5.01
N ASP A 567 -49.13 -24.04 -4.17
CA ASP A 567 -47.69 -23.99 -4.25
C ASP A 567 -47.19 -25.33 -4.80
N LEU A 568 -46.24 -25.27 -5.74
CA LEU A 568 -45.46 -26.42 -6.16
C LEU A 568 -44.12 -26.34 -5.42
N ALA A 569 -43.76 -27.41 -4.74
CA ALA A 569 -42.49 -27.50 -4.04
C ALA A 569 -41.79 -28.81 -4.41
N VAL A 570 -40.49 -28.70 -4.67
CA VAL A 570 -39.58 -29.85 -4.78
C VAL A 570 -38.75 -29.86 -3.51
N ARG A 571 -38.75 -30.99 -2.79
CA ARG A 571 -37.96 -31.15 -1.57
C ARG A 571 -36.61 -31.77 -1.90
N PHE A 572 -35.54 -31.04 -1.61
CA PHE A 572 -34.17 -31.55 -1.63
C PHE A 572 -33.78 -31.97 -0.22
N THR A 573 -33.22 -33.18 -0.08
CA THR A 573 -32.66 -33.66 1.20
C THR A 573 -31.21 -34.07 0.96
N PRO A 574 -30.23 -33.22 1.31
CA PRO A 574 -28.82 -33.57 1.25
C PRO A 574 -28.55 -34.82 2.11
N ASN A 575 -27.66 -35.69 1.64
CA ASN A 575 -27.24 -36.88 2.39
C ASN A 575 -26.06 -36.60 3.35
N VAL A 576 -25.49 -35.39 3.32
CA VAL A 576 -24.40 -34.93 4.18
C VAL A 576 -24.81 -33.63 4.87
N TYR A 577 -24.60 -33.54 6.19
CA TYR A 577 -24.87 -32.35 6.99
C TYR A 577 -23.63 -31.97 7.82
N PRO A 578 -23.29 -30.67 7.91
CA PRO A 578 -23.98 -29.52 7.28
C PRO A 578 -23.72 -29.42 5.77
N SER A 579 -24.63 -28.78 5.05
CA SER A 579 -24.53 -28.49 3.61
C SER A 579 -25.06 -27.09 3.31
N THR A 580 -24.41 -26.38 2.38
CA THR A 580 -24.69 -24.97 2.05
C THR A 580 -25.40 -24.86 0.70
N LEU A 581 -26.57 -24.18 0.66
CA LEU A 581 -27.27 -23.86 -0.59
C LEU A 581 -26.60 -22.66 -1.27
N LYS A 582 -26.07 -22.85 -2.48
CA LYS A 582 -25.34 -21.81 -3.23
C LYS A 582 -26.25 -21.00 -4.17
N ALA A 583 -27.22 -21.64 -4.82
CA ALA A 583 -28.13 -21.00 -5.75
C ALA A 583 -29.44 -21.81 -5.90
N ILE A 584 -30.50 -21.15 -6.37
CA ILE A 584 -31.74 -21.78 -6.85
C ILE A 584 -31.92 -21.33 -8.30
N LYS A 585 -32.13 -22.28 -9.21
CA LYS A 585 -32.48 -22.00 -10.61
C LYS A 585 -33.92 -22.40 -10.86
N VAL A 586 -34.65 -21.56 -11.58
CA VAL A 586 -36.01 -21.82 -12.08
C VAL A 586 -35.94 -21.56 -13.58
N PHE A 587 -36.41 -22.52 -14.38
CA PHE A 587 -36.45 -22.40 -15.84
C PHE A 587 -37.81 -21.88 -16.31
#